data_AF-A0A7F8RK31-F1
#
_entry.id   AF-A0A7F8RK31-F1
#
_cell.length_a   1.000
_cell.length_b   1.000
_cell.length_c   1.000
_cell.angle_alpha   90.00
_cell.angle_beta   90.00
_cell.angle_gamma   90.00
#
_symmetry.space_group_name_H-M   'P 1'
#
loop_
_entity.id
_entity.type
_entity.pdbx_description
1 polymer ?
#
loop_
_entity_poly.entity_id
_entity_poly.type
_entity_poly.pdbx_seq_one_letter_code
_entity_poly.pdbx_strand_id
1 'polypeptide(L)'
;MSKVAKYRRQVSEDPDIDSLLSTLSPEEMEELEKELDVVDPDGSIPVGLRQRNQTEKQSVGTYNREAMLNFCEKETKKLIQREMSMDVSEQYARGKGGGEGGEGDLNL
;
A
#
# COMPACT_ATOMS: atom_id res chain seq x y z
N MET A 1 -28.71 -0.75 20.99
CA MET A 1 -29.26 -2.08 21.36
C MET A 1 -28.42 -3.12 20.64
N SER A 2 -28.02 -4.20 21.31
CA SER A 2 -27.25 -5.29 20.69
C SER A 2 -28.02 -5.89 19.50
N LYS A 3 -27.31 -6.27 18.43
CA LYS A 3 -27.92 -6.93 17.26
C LYS A 3 -28.52 -8.28 17.63
N VAL A 4 -27.86 -9.04 18.51
CA VAL A 4 -28.40 -10.29 19.05
C VAL A 4 -29.75 -10.04 19.74
N ALA A 5 -29.89 -8.95 20.49
CA ALA A 5 -31.16 -8.56 21.11
C ALA A 5 -32.23 -8.13 20.09
N LYS A 6 -31.82 -7.51 18.97
CA LYS A 6 -32.72 -7.20 17.84
C LYS A 6 -33.26 -8.47 17.20
N TYR A 7 -32.40 -9.48 16.98
CA TYR A 7 -32.83 -10.80 16.48
C TYR A 7 -33.74 -11.51 17.47
N ARG A 8 -33.43 -11.56 18.77
CA ARG A 8 -34.36 -12.08 19.78
C ARG A 8 -35.73 -11.40 19.73
N ARG A 9 -35.78 -10.08 19.48
CA ARG A 9 -37.04 -9.31 19.37
C ARG A 9 -37.77 -9.53 18.03
N GLN A 10 -37.06 -9.68 16.92
CA GLN A 10 -37.67 -9.97 15.60
C GLN A 10 -38.16 -11.41 15.49
N VAL A 11 -37.53 -12.32 16.25
CA VAL A 11 -37.74 -13.77 16.19
C VAL A 11 -38.59 -14.25 17.38
N SER A 12 -39.37 -13.37 18.03
CA SER A 12 -40.40 -13.80 19.00
C SER A 12 -41.50 -14.70 18.38
N GLU A 13 -41.41 -14.98 17.08
CA GLU A 13 -42.22 -15.96 16.35
C GLU A 13 -41.58 -17.36 16.30
N ASP A 14 -40.28 -17.51 16.56
CA ASP A 14 -39.58 -18.81 16.55
C ASP A 14 -39.22 -19.24 17.99
N PRO A 15 -40.01 -20.16 18.59
CA PRO A 15 -39.88 -20.50 20.01
C PRO A 15 -38.53 -21.14 20.36
N ASP A 16 -37.80 -21.67 19.39
CA ASP A 16 -36.55 -22.39 19.60
C ASP A 16 -35.31 -21.48 19.63
N ILE A 17 -35.44 -20.20 19.23
CA ILE A 17 -34.29 -19.29 19.09
C ILE A 17 -33.65 -18.94 20.43
N ASP A 18 -34.46 -18.70 21.46
CA ASP A 18 -33.96 -18.33 22.79
C ASP A 18 -33.24 -19.52 23.43
N SER A 19 -33.74 -20.73 23.19
CA SER A 19 -33.09 -21.98 23.61
C SER A 19 -31.71 -22.11 22.95
N LEU A 20 -31.63 -21.98 21.63
CA LEU A 20 -30.36 -22.04 20.89
C LEU A 20 -29.35 -21.01 21.40
N LEU A 21 -29.77 -19.75 21.57
CA LEU A 21 -28.89 -18.68 22.05
C LEU A 21 -28.46 -18.87 23.52
N SER A 22 -29.25 -19.58 24.33
CA SER A 22 -28.92 -19.90 25.71
C SER A 22 -27.88 -21.02 25.84
N THR A 23 -27.71 -21.86 24.82
CA THR A 23 -26.68 -22.91 24.79
C THR A 23 -25.27 -22.39 24.50
N LEU A 24 -25.16 -21.16 24.00
CA LEU A 24 -23.89 -20.53 23.69
C LEU A 24 -23.19 -20.08 24.97
N SER A 25 -21.87 -20.32 25.03
CA SER A 25 -21.02 -19.74 26.06
C SER A 25 -20.89 -18.22 25.89
N PRO A 26 -20.43 -17.49 26.93
CA PRO A 26 -20.19 -16.05 26.84
C PRO A 26 -19.23 -15.65 25.71
N GLU A 27 -18.20 -16.47 25.45
CA GLU A 27 -17.20 -16.24 24.40
C GLU A 27 -17.82 -16.42 23.01
N GLU A 28 -18.59 -17.49 22.79
CA GLU A 28 -19.28 -17.75 21.53
C GLU A 28 -20.37 -16.69 21.24
N MET A 29 -21.03 -16.18 22.29
CA MET A 29 -21.99 -15.08 22.17
C MET A 29 -21.31 -13.78 21.69
N GLU A 30 -20.09 -13.50 22.18
CA GLU A 30 -19.30 -12.34 21.74
C GLU A 30 -18.86 -12.50 20.29
N GLU A 31 -18.45 -13.70 19.88
CA GLU A 31 -18.09 -14.00 18.48
C GLU A 31 -19.30 -13.83 17.56
N LEU A 32 -20.47 -14.34 17.94
CA LEU A 32 -21.71 -14.17 17.21
C LEU A 32 -22.09 -12.67 17.05
N GLU A 33 -21.93 -11.86 18.09
CA GLU A 33 -22.18 -10.42 18.00
C GLU A 33 -21.24 -9.74 16.98
N LYS A 34 -19.96 -10.12 16.97
CA LYS A 34 -18.98 -9.63 15.98
C LYS A 34 -19.35 -10.04 14.55
N GLU A 35 -19.78 -11.27 14.34
CA GLU A 35 -20.22 -11.74 13.02
C GLU A 35 -21.46 -10.98 12.53
N LEU A 36 -22.45 -10.75 13.39
CA LEU A 36 -23.63 -9.96 13.05
C LEU A 36 -23.30 -8.48 12.75
N ASP A 37 -22.21 -7.97 13.30
CA ASP A 37 -21.66 -6.66 12.94
C ASP A 37 -21.05 -6.60 11.54
N VAL A 38 -20.51 -7.72 11.08
CA VAL A 38 -19.97 -7.86 9.73
C VAL A 38 -21.10 -8.06 8.71
N VAL A 39 -22.16 -8.80 9.04
CA VAL A 39 -23.14 -9.22 8.03
C VAL A 39 -24.21 -8.17 7.73
N ASP A 40 -24.62 -7.35 8.70
CA ASP A 40 -25.63 -6.30 8.50
C ASP A 40 -24.98 -4.91 8.60
N PRO A 41 -24.50 -4.32 7.49
CA PRO A 41 -24.13 -2.92 7.48
C PRO A 41 -25.38 -2.12 7.82
N ASP A 42 -25.28 -1.14 8.73
CA ASP A 42 -26.42 -0.37 9.23
C ASP A 42 -27.37 0.09 8.11
N GLY A 43 -28.62 -0.37 8.17
CA GLY A 43 -29.75 -0.03 7.29
C GLY A 43 -29.93 1.47 7.04
N SER A 44 -29.50 2.31 7.98
CA SER A 44 -29.53 3.77 7.89
C SER A 44 -28.46 4.36 6.96
N ILE A 45 -27.37 3.63 6.72
CA ILE A 45 -26.23 4.14 5.94
C ILE A 45 -26.50 3.92 4.44
N PRO A 46 -26.37 4.93 3.56
CA PRO A 46 -26.49 4.74 2.12
C PRO A 46 -25.55 3.63 1.62
N VAL A 47 -25.99 2.82 0.64
CA VAL A 47 -25.24 1.63 0.17
C VAL A 47 -23.78 1.94 -0.17
N GLY A 48 -23.50 3.08 -0.81
CA GLY A 48 -22.12 3.50 -1.15
C GLY A 48 -21.24 3.86 0.05
N LEU A 49 -21.82 4.12 1.22
CA LEU A 49 -21.12 4.41 2.47
C LEU A 49 -21.00 3.19 3.39
N ARG A 50 -21.57 2.04 3.00
CA ARG A 50 -21.40 0.75 3.70
C ARG A 50 -20.10 0.04 3.35
N GLN A 51 -19.35 0.58 2.39
CA GLN A 51 -18.11 0.00 1.91
C GLN A 51 -17.08 -0.03 3.04
N ARG A 52 -16.60 -1.22 3.39
CA ARG A 52 -15.50 -1.38 4.35
C ARG A 52 -14.26 -0.66 3.84
N ASN A 53 -13.52 -0.07 4.77
CA ASN A 53 -12.25 0.54 4.44
C ASN A 53 -11.29 -0.55 3.92
N GLN A 54 -10.87 -0.42 2.67
CA GLN A 54 -10.07 -1.45 1.97
C GLN A 54 -8.63 -1.54 2.50
N THR A 55 -8.23 -0.61 3.37
CA THR A 55 -6.89 -0.53 3.92
C THR A 55 -6.94 -0.08 5.37
N GLU A 56 -6.19 -0.75 6.23
CA GLU A 56 -5.93 -0.32 7.61
C GLU A 56 -4.89 0.81 7.66
N LYS A 57 -4.19 1.08 6.55
CA LYS A 57 -3.24 2.18 6.46
C LYS A 57 -3.98 3.50 6.62
N GLN A 58 -3.54 4.30 7.59
CA GLN A 58 -3.94 5.69 7.67
C GLN A 58 -3.65 6.37 6.33
N SER A 59 -4.55 7.26 5.90
CA SER A 59 -4.34 8.08 4.70
C SER A 59 -2.95 8.69 4.80
N VAL A 60 -2.07 8.39 3.84
CA VAL A 60 -0.68 8.88 3.81
C VAL A 60 -0.73 10.35 3.42
N GLY A 61 -1.18 11.20 4.35
CA GLY A 61 -1.33 12.64 4.20
C GLY A 61 -2.18 13.10 3.02
N THR A 62 -2.27 14.41 2.87
CA THR A 62 -2.68 15.02 1.61
C THR A 62 -1.52 14.99 0.63
N TYR A 63 -1.81 14.86 -0.65
CA TYR A 63 -0.79 14.89 -1.70
C TYR A 63 0.00 16.22 -1.67
N ASN A 64 1.31 16.14 -1.40
CA ASN A 64 2.21 17.30 -1.44
C ASN A 64 2.94 17.37 -2.79
N ARG A 65 2.42 18.23 -3.67
CA ARG A 65 2.98 18.44 -5.02
C ARG A 65 4.43 18.94 -5.00
N GLU A 66 4.80 19.79 -4.06
CA GLU A 66 6.15 20.36 -3.97
C GLU A 66 7.17 19.28 -3.59
N ALA A 67 6.83 18.42 -2.62
CA ALA A 67 7.67 17.28 -2.24
C ALA A 67 7.88 16.32 -3.41
N MET A 68 6.84 16.06 -4.22
CA MET A 68 6.94 15.22 -5.42
C MET A 68 7.90 15.85 -6.45
N LEU A 69 7.75 17.15 -6.74
CA LEU A 69 8.60 17.83 -7.71
C LEU A 69 10.07 17.85 -7.27
N ASN A 70 10.32 18.17 -6.00
CA ASN A 70 11.67 18.14 -5.43
C ASN A 70 12.30 16.75 -5.51
N PHE A 71 11.52 15.68 -5.31
CA PHE A 71 12.00 14.31 -5.51
C PHE A 71 12.36 14.04 -6.97
N CYS A 72 11.49 14.38 -7.91
CA CYS A 72 11.75 14.21 -9.35
C CYS A 72 13.01 14.98 -9.80
N GLU A 73 13.20 16.22 -9.35
CA GLU A 73 14.40 17.00 -9.65
C GLU A 73 15.67 16.33 -9.11
N LYS A 74 15.62 15.83 -7.87
CA LYS A 74 16.75 15.12 -7.25
C LYS A 74 17.10 13.84 -7.99
N GLU A 75 16.11 13.02 -8.34
CA GLU A 75 16.34 11.77 -9.07
C GLU A 75 16.87 12.04 -10.48
N THR A 76 16.36 13.07 -11.17
CA THR A 76 16.86 13.48 -12.49
C THR A 76 18.33 13.93 -12.40
N LYS A 77 18.69 14.74 -11.40
CA LYS A 77 20.09 15.16 -11.18
C LYS A 77 21.02 13.98 -10.91
N LYS A 78 20.58 13.01 -10.09
CA LYS A 78 21.35 11.79 -9.82
C LYS A 78 21.55 10.95 -11.08
N LEU A 79 20.52 10.83 -11.93
CA LEU A 79 20.61 10.09 -13.18
C LEU A 79 21.63 10.72 -14.13
N ILE A 80 21.52 12.04 -14.35
CA ILE A 80 22.48 12.80 -15.18
C ILE A 80 23.90 12.67 -14.65
N GLN A 81 24.10 12.82 -13.33
CA GLN A 81 25.43 12.68 -12.73
C GLN A 81 26.01 11.28 -12.94
N ARG A 82 25.18 10.23 -12.83
CA ARG A 82 25.60 8.85 -13.10
C ARG A 82 26.04 8.70 -14.56
N GLU A 83 25.24 9.16 -15.51
CA GLU A 83 25.55 9.10 -16.94
C GLU A 83 26.84 9.85 -17.26
N MET A 84 26.99 11.09 -16.78
CA MET A 84 28.21 11.88 -16.95
C MET A 84 29.44 11.21 -16.33
N SER A 85 29.29 10.54 -15.18
CA SER A 85 30.40 9.80 -14.56
C SER A 85 30.79 8.56 -15.36
N MET A 86 29.83 7.92 -16.05
CA MET A 86 30.08 6.80 -16.94
C MET A 86 30.84 7.26 -18.20
N ASP A 87 30.43 8.38 -18.81
CA ASP A 87 31.08 8.95 -19.99
C ASP A 87 32.55 9.31 -19.74
N VAL A 88 32.87 9.85 -18.55
CA VAL A 88 34.25 10.15 -18.17
C VAL A 88 35.05 8.86 -18.00
N SER A 89 34.49 7.83 -17.34
CA SER A 89 35.19 6.55 -17.15
C SER A 89 35.50 5.82 -18.47
N GLU A 90 34.62 5.94 -19.47
CA GLU A 90 34.77 5.30 -20.78
C GLU A 90 35.80 6.02 -21.67
N GLN A 91 35.91 7.36 -21.56
CA GLN A 91 36.97 8.13 -22.22
C GLN A 91 38.37 7.81 -21.65
N TYR A 92 38.49 7.64 -20.33
CA TYR A 92 39.76 7.23 -19.70
C TYR A 92 40.17 5.79 -20.05
N ALA A 93 39.21 4.89 -20.31
CA ALA A 93 39.49 3.52 -20.75
C ALA A 93 39.96 3.45 -22.21
N ARG A 94 39.43 4.32 -23.09
CA ARG A 94 39.80 4.36 -24.52
C ARG A 94 41.17 4.98 -24.79
N GLY A 95 41.68 5.83 -23.89
CA GLY A 95 42.99 6.47 -24.02
C GLY A 95 44.20 5.59 -23.71
N LYS A 96 44.00 4.34 -23.28
CA LYS A 96 45.07 3.46 -22.76
C LYS A 96 45.20 2.11 -23.50
N GLY A 97 44.93 2.09 -24.82
CA GLY A 97 45.05 0.89 -25.65
C GLY A 97 45.61 1.17 -27.05
N GLY A 98 46.90 0.86 -27.24
CA GLY A 98 47.61 0.83 -28.53
C GLY A 98 48.66 1.93 -28.65
N GLY A 99 49.96 1.70 -28.85
CA GLY A 99 50.70 0.52 -29.29
C GLY A 99 51.92 1.05 -30.07
N GLU A 100 53.10 0.54 -29.75
CA GLU A 100 54.43 0.92 -30.25
C GLU A 100 54.59 0.80 -31.78
N GLY A 101 55.46 1.64 -32.37
CA GLY A 101 55.95 1.50 -33.75
C GLY A 101 56.80 2.71 -34.17
N GLY A 102 58.11 2.49 -34.36
CA GLY A 102 59.13 3.53 -34.58
C GLY A 102 59.32 4.02 -36.02
N GLU A 103 60.58 4.41 -36.32
CA GLU A 103 61.11 5.17 -37.46
C GLU A 103 60.98 6.69 -37.28
N GLY A 104 62.02 7.52 -37.40
CA GLY A 104 63.36 7.38 -37.95
C GLY A 104 63.80 8.81 -38.31
N ASP A 105 65.09 9.10 -38.17
CA ASP A 105 65.74 10.40 -38.38
C ASP A 105 65.29 11.20 -39.62
N LEU A 106 65.35 12.54 -39.53
CA LEU A 106 66.24 13.38 -40.36
C LEU A 106 66.01 14.89 -40.05
N ASN A 107 67.03 15.49 -39.43
CA ASN A 107 67.21 16.94 -39.33
C ASN A 107 67.47 17.54 -40.73
N LEU A 108 66.92 18.73 -40.98
CA LEU A 108 67.45 19.69 -41.95
C LEU A 108 67.68 21.04 -41.27
#